data_AF-A0A2D8CGV6-F1
#
_entry.id   AF-A0A2D8CGV6-F1
#
_cell.length_a   1.000
_cell.length_b   1.000
_cell.length_c   1.000
_cell.angle_alpha   90.00
_cell.angle_beta   90.00
_cell.angle_gamma   90.00
#
_symmetry.space_group_name_H-M   'P 1'
#
loop_
_entity.id
_entity.type
_entity.pdbx_description
1 polymer ?
#
loop_
_entity_poly.entity_id
_entity_poly.type
_entity_poly.pdbx_seq_one_letter_code
_entity_poly.pdbx_strand_id
1 'polypeptide(L)'
;MFGQQQQLVKLAVSIENECHYCSAIHFTILKNQLKTDESIVNAVRNGKTLPDAKLNALVTYARTVVEKQGHVSYDDIQSFIDAGYIKQNMLEINLITTLKTISNYTNHIVDTPLDEAFQPEKIVFQSA
;
A
#
# COMPACT_ATOMS: atom_id res chain seq x y z
N MET A 1 10.53 7.96 4.89
CA MET A 1 10.68 6.48 4.93
C MET A 1 11.73 6.05 3.89
N PHE A 2 12.38 4.89 4.04
CA PHE A 2 13.27 4.32 3.01
C PHE A 2 12.46 3.61 1.91
N GLY A 3 13.07 3.32 0.75
CA GLY A 3 12.37 2.86 -0.46
C GLY A 3 11.38 1.71 -0.27
N GLN A 4 11.70 0.70 0.55
CA GLN A 4 10.80 -0.43 0.83
C GLN A 4 9.49 0.00 1.50
N GLN A 5 9.57 0.76 2.58
CA GLN A 5 8.40 1.21 3.33
C GLN A 5 7.47 2.06 2.47
N GLN A 6 8.03 2.97 1.65
CA GLN A 6 7.22 3.77 0.74
C GLN A 6 6.48 2.91 -0.30
N GLN A 7 7.13 1.87 -0.83
CA GLN A 7 6.49 0.97 -1.80
C GLN A 7 5.43 0.07 -1.14
N LEU A 8 5.63 -0.36 0.11
CA LEU A 8 4.60 -1.07 0.87
C LEU A 8 3.36 -0.20 1.09
N VAL A 9 3.53 1.08 1.44
CA VAL A 9 2.41 2.03 1.59
C VAL A 9 1.71 2.24 0.25
N LYS A 10 2.45 2.47 -0.84
CA LYS A 10 1.86 2.65 -2.19
C LYS A 10 1.09 1.41 -2.64
N LEU A 11 1.61 0.22 -2.35
CA LEU A 11 0.93 -1.04 -2.64
C LEU A 11 -0.34 -1.18 -1.81
N ALA A 12 -0.27 -0.98 -0.49
CA ALA A 12 -1.41 -1.07 0.40
C ALA A 12 -2.54 -0.12 -0.04
N VAL A 13 -2.23 1.17 -0.27
CA VAL A 13 -3.22 2.14 -0.76
C VAL A 13 -3.79 1.73 -2.13
N SER A 14 -2.98 1.20 -3.03
CA SER A 14 -3.47 0.76 -4.35
C SER A 14 -4.38 -0.46 -4.29
N ILE A 15 -4.19 -1.33 -3.30
CA ILE A 15 -5.05 -2.48 -3.03
C ILE A 15 -6.38 -2.00 -2.43
N GLU A 16 -6.35 -1.10 -1.44
CA GLU A 16 -7.59 -0.55 -0.85
C GLU A 16 -8.41 0.26 -1.86
N ASN A 17 -7.73 0.92 -2.81
CA ASN A 17 -8.39 1.58 -3.93
C ASN A 17 -8.73 0.63 -5.10
N GLU A 18 -8.52 -0.67 -4.98
CA GLU A 18 -8.80 -1.67 -6.02
C GLU A 18 -8.19 -1.34 -7.40
N CYS A 19 -6.99 -0.76 -7.43
CA CYS A 19 -6.33 -0.38 -8.67
C CYS A 19 -5.40 -1.50 -9.17
N HIS A 20 -5.84 -2.22 -10.21
CA HIS A 20 -5.09 -3.36 -10.78
C HIS A 20 -3.70 -2.95 -11.29
N TYR A 21 -3.64 -1.87 -12.07
CA TYR A 21 -2.39 -1.41 -12.70
C TYR A 21 -1.35 -1.00 -11.64
N CYS A 22 -1.75 -0.15 -10.70
CA CYS A 22 -0.84 0.35 -9.67
C CYS A 22 -0.40 -0.75 -8.70
N SER A 23 -1.31 -1.66 -8.34
CA SER A 23 -0.97 -2.78 -7.46
C SER A 23 0.09 -3.67 -8.10
N ALA A 24 -0.10 -4.06 -9.37
CA ALA A 24 0.86 -4.88 -10.11
C ALA A 24 2.25 -4.22 -10.21
N ILE A 25 2.33 -2.92 -10.52
CA ILE A 25 3.60 -2.19 -10.55
C ILE A 25 4.31 -2.23 -9.20
N HIS A 26 3.59 -1.90 -8.11
CA HIS A 26 4.21 -1.83 -6.78
C HIS A 26 4.62 -3.21 -6.27
N PHE A 27 3.91 -4.28 -6.65
CA PHE A 27 4.37 -5.65 -6.47
C PHE A 27 5.69 -5.92 -7.20
N THR A 28 5.75 -5.60 -8.50
CA THR A 28 6.96 -5.81 -9.30
C THR A 28 8.14 -5.06 -8.72
N ILE A 29 7.98 -3.81 -8.28
CA ILE A 29 9.06 -3.04 -7.66
C ILE A 29 9.53 -3.70 -6.36
N LEU A 30 8.61 -4.09 -5.47
CA LEU A 30 8.95 -4.71 -4.18
C LEU A 30 9.71 -6.02 -4.38
N LYS A 31 9.24 -6.91 -5.26
CA LYS A 31 9.86 -8.22 -5.50
C LYS A 31 11.14 -8.12 -6.32
N ASN A 32 11.13 -7.36 -7.43
CA ASN A 32 12.19 -7.45 -8.42
C ASN A 32 13.30 -6.42 -8.20
N GLN A 33 12.97 -5.20 -7.77
CA GLN A 33 13.95 -4.13 -7.59
C GLN A 33 14.46 -4.08 -6.15
N LEU A 34 13.53 -4.10 -5.17
CA LEU A 34 13.87 -3.96 -3.76
C LEU A 34 14.16 -5.29 -3.07
N LYS A 35 13.92 -6.42 -3.74
CA LYS A 35 14.12 -7.78 -3.20
C LYS A 35 13.50 -7.95 -1.81
N THR A 36 12.32 -7.35 -1.62
CA THR A 36 11.56 -7.49 -0.36
C THR A 36 11.12 -8.93 -0.19
N ASP A 37 11.21 -9.42 1.04
CA ASP A 37 10.80 -10.77 1.41
C ASP A 37 9.38 -11.09 0.89
N GLU A 38 9.23 -12.22 0.22
CA GLU A 38 7.96 -12.62 -0.38
C GLU A 38 6.86 -12.79 0.66
N SER A 39 7.17 -13.20 1.88
CA SER A 39 6.20 -13.32 2.98
C SER A 39 5.56 -11.96 3.32
N ILE A 40 6.34 -10.87 3.27
CA ILE A 40 5.85 -9.51 3.47
C ILE A 40 4.96 -9.09 2.31
N VAL A 41 5.46 -9.22 1.07
CA VAL A 41 4.73 -8.79 -0.12
C VAL A 41 3.41 -9.55 -0.29
N ASN A 42 3.43 -10.87 -0.07
CA ASN A 42 2.24 -11.71 -0.14
C ASN A 42 1.27 -11.43 1.01
N ALA A 43 1.75 -11.06 2.21
CA ALA A 43 0.85 -10.63 3.28
C ALA A 43 0.10 -9.35 2.91
N VAL A 44 0.78 -8.36 2.32
CA VAL A 44 0.12 -7.14 1.79
C VAL A 44 -0.89 -7.49 0.70
N ARG A 45 -0.52 -8.37 -0.24
CA ARG A 45 -1.41 -8.83 -1.33
C ARG A 45 -2.73 -9.41 -0.85
N ASN A 46 -2.67 -10.20 0.22
CA ASN A 46 -3.80 -10.99 0.68
C ASN A 46 -4.52 -10.37 1.90
N GLY A 47 -4.24 -9.11 2.24
CA GLY A 47 -4.85 -8.49 3.41
C GLY A 47 -4.44 -9.12 4.75
N LYS A 48 -3.31 -9.84 4.81
CA LYS A 48 -2.87 -10.58 6.00
C LYS A 48 -1.91 -9.75 6.86
N THR A 49 -1.77 -10.17 8.12
CA THR A 49 -0.74 -9.66 9.04
C THR A 49 0.65 -9.95 8.50
N LEU A 50 1.53 -8.94 8.51
CA LEU A 50 2.93 -9.07 8.11
C LEU A 50 3.76 -9.71 9.24
N PRO A 51 4.79 -10.50 8.91
CA PRO A 51 5.66 -11.13 9.92
C PRO A 51 6.55 -10.13 10.67
N ASP A 52 6.87 -8.99 10.06
CA ASP A 52 7.56 -7.88 10.73
C ASP A 52 6.53 -6.95 11.37
N ALA A 53 6.55 -6.84 12.70
CA ALA A 53 5.58 -6.07 13.47
C ALA A 53 5.58 -4.57 13.14
N LYS A 54 6.76 -4.01 12.82
CA LYS A 54 6.89 -2.59 12.48
C LYS A 54 6.31 -2.32 11.09
N LEU A 55 6.63 -3.15 10.10
CA LEU A 55 6.04 -3.06 8.77
C LEU A 55 4.54 -3.37 8.78
N ASN A 56 4.09 -4.29 9.64
CA ASN A 56 2.67 -4.55 9.84
C ASN A 56 1.94 -3.29 10.31
N ALA A 57 2.46 -2.59 11.34
CA ALA A 57 1.88 -1.34 11.81
C ALA A 57 1.82 -0.26 10.71
N LEU A 58 2.86 -0.19 9.86
CA LEU A 58 2.89 0.73 8.72
C LEU A 58 1.80 0.44 7.69
N VAL A 59 1.69 -0.82 7.27
CA VAL A 59 0.71 -1.23 6.27
C VAL A 59 -0.70 -1.08 6.83
N THR A 60 -0.94 -1.52 8.07
CA THR A 60 -2.23 -1.36 8.75
C THR A 60 -2.63 0.11 8.83
N TYR A 61 -1.75 0.99 9.30
CA TYR A 61 -2.07 2.42 9.38
C TYR A 61 -2.37 3.02 8.00
N ALA A 62 -1.62 2.64 6.96
CA ALA A 62 -1.88 3.09 5.59
C ALA A 62 -3.27 2.64 5.09
N ARG A 63 -3.68 1.41 5.35
CA ARG A 63 -5.03 0.92 5.04
C ARG A 63 -6.09 1.69 5.81
N THR A 64 -5.90 1.86 7.12
CA THR A 64 -6.81 2.62 7.98
C THR A 64 -7.02 4.05 7.49
N VAL A 65 -5.98 4.73 7.00
CA VAL A 65 -6.11 6.07 6.41
C VAL A 65 -7.03 6.06 5.20
N VAL A 66 -6.92 5.06 4.31
CA VAL A 66 -7.81 4.95 3.14
C VAL A 66 -9.24 4.60 3.56
N GLU A 67 -9.40 3.52 4.33
CA GLU A 67 -10.68 3.01 4.80
C GLU A 67 -11.49 4.07 5.57
N LYS A 68 -10.82 4.84 6.43
CA LYS A 68 -11.45 5.91 7.23
C LYS A 68 -11.38 7.29 6.58
N GLN A 69 -10.90 7.38 5.34
CA GLN A 69 -10.77 8.65 4.62
C GLN A 69 -10.03 9.73 5.44
N GLY A 70 -8.98 9.32 6.16
CA GLY A 70 -8.18 10.20 7.02
C GLY A 70 -8.75 10.45 8.43
N HIS A 71 -9.96 10.00 8.75
CA HIS A 71 -10.55 10.08 10.09
C HIS A 71 -9.99 9.00 11.04
N VAL A 72 -8.66 8.98 11.21
CA VAL A 72 -7.97 8.05 12.11
C VAL A 72 -8.27 8.37 13.58
N SER A 73 -8.47 7.34 14.41
CA SER A 73 -8.75 7.50 15.83
C SER A 73 -7.47 7.79 16.62
N TYR A 74 -7.62 8.19 17.89
CA TYR A 74 -6.50 8.28 18.81
C TYR A 74 -5.75 6.94 18.95
N ASP A 75 -6.48 5.83 19.02
CA ASP A 75 -5.90 4.49 19.16
C ASP A 75 -5.11 4.06 17.91
N ASP A 76 -5.58 4.42 16.71
CA ASP A 76 -4.84 4.18 15.46
C ASP A 76 -3.50 4.94 15.47
N ILE A 77 -3.54 6.22 15.88
CA ILE A 77 -2.37 7.09 15.99
C ILE A 77 -1.40 6.53 17.04
N GLN A 78 -1.90 6.16 18.22
CA GLN A 78 -1.07 5.65 19.31
C GLN A 78 -0.41 4.33 18.94
N SER A 79 -1.17 3.39 18.35
CA SER A 79 -0.63 2.11 17.88
C SER A 79 0.50 2.29 16.86
N PHE A 80 0.37 3.28 15.97
CA PHE A 80 1.41 3.59 14.99
C PHE A 80 2.67 4.20 15.63
N ILE A 81 2.51 5.06 16.64
CA ILE A 81 3.62 5.62 17.42
C ILE A 81 4.31 4.55 18.26
N ASP A 82 3.56 3.65 18.90
CA ASP A 82 4.09 2.56 19.73
C ASP A 82 4.92 1.57 18.90
N ALA A 83 4.62 1.42 17.62
CA ALA A 83 5.44 0.68 16.66
C ALA A 83 6.75 1.40 16.26
N GLY A 84 7.00 2.59 16.83
CA GLY A 84 8.22 3.38 16.63
C GLY A 84 8.19 4.27 15.39
N TYR A 85 7.00 4.69 14.94
CA TYR A 85 6.84 5.74 13.93
C TYR A 85 6.54 7.10 14.57
N ILE A 86 6.72 8.16 13.79
CA ILE A 86 6.49 9.53 14.22
C ILE A 86 5.47 10.24 13.32
N LYS A 87 4.98 11.41 13.76
CA LYS A 87 4.02 12.22 13.01
C LYS A 87 4.45 12.51 11.56
N GLN A 88 5.76 12.67 11.32
CA GLN A 88 6.28 12.84 9.97
C GLN A 88 5.96 11.64 9.05
N ASN A 89 5.98 10.41 9.57
CA ASN A 89 5.60 9.23 8.80
C ASN A 89 4.10 9.24 8.47
N MET A 90 3.25 9.71 9.39
CA MET A 90 1.81 9.86 9.14
C MET A 90 1.55 10.85 8.00
N LEU A 91 2.23 12.00 8.01
CA LEU A 91 2.13 13.00 6.94
C LEU A 91 2.64 12.46 5.60
N GLU A 92 3.71 11.66 5.62
CA GLU A 92 4.24 11.00 4.41
C GLU A 92 3.27 9.94 3.87
N ILE A 93 2.59 9.18 4.73
CA ILE A 93 1.52 8.26 4.34
C ILE A 93 0.34 9.01 3.74
N ASN A 94 -0.06 10.15 4.31
CA ASN A 94 -1.13 10.98 3.74
C ASN A 94 -0.75 11.53 2.36
N LEU A 95 0.49 11.97 2.18
CA LEU A 95 1.03 12.40 0.89
C LEU A 95 0.98 11.26 -0.13
N ILE A 96 1.46 10.06 0.24
CA ILE A 96 1.40 8.88 -0.63
C ILE A 96 -0.04 8.51 -0.96
N THR A 97 -0.95 8.58 0.02
CA THR A 97 -2.38 8.29 -0.17
C THR A 97 -3.01 9.22 -1.19
N THR A 98 -2.71 10.52 -1.09
CA THR A 98 -3.19 11.53 -2.05
C THR A 98 -2.63 11.27 -3.45
N LEU A 99 -1.31 11.06 -3.55
CA LEU A 99 -0.64 10.76 -4.83
C LEU A 99 -1.21 9.49 -5.48
N LYS A 100 -1.43 8.46 -4.67
CA LYS A 100 -1.98 7.20 -5.16
C LYS A 100 -3.44 7.34 -5.53
N THR A 101 -4.25 8.10 -4.81
CA THR A 101 -5.63 8.39 -5.19
C THR A 101 -5.70 8.99 -6.60
N ILE A 102 -4.89 10.03 -6.88
CA ILE A 102 -4.80 10.62 -8.23
C ILE A 102 -4.42 9.56 -9.27
N SER A 103 -3.35 8.80 -9.00
CA SER A 103 -2.84 7.79 -9.94
C SER A 103 -3.81 6.60 -10.13
N ASN A 104 -4.44 6.13 -9.06
CA ASN A 104 -5.37 5.00 -9.06
C ASN A 104 -6.62 5.38 -9.85
N TYR A 105 -7.20 6.55 -9.56
CA TYR A 105 -8.40 7.03 -10.24
C TYR A 105 -8.14 7.28 -11.72
N THR A 106 -6.98 7.83 -12.09
CA THR A 106 -6.60 7.93 -13.51
C THR A 106 -6.65 6.56 -14.18
N ASN A 107 -6.06 5.53 -13.57
CA ASN A 107 -6.05 4.18 -14.14
C ASN A 107 -7.43 3.52 -14.20
N HIS A 108 -8.33 3.84 -13.27
CA HIS A 108 -9.71 3.40 -13.33
C HIS A 108 -10.48 4.10 -14.46
N ILE A 109 -10.35 5.43 -14.57
CA ILE A 109 -11.08 6.26 -15.54
C ILE A 109 -10.71 5.88 -16.98
N VAL A 110 -9.43 5.61 -17.23
CA VAL A 110 -8.92 5.31 -18.58
C VAL A 110 -8.71 3.82 -18.85
N ASP A 111 -9.12 2.96 -17.91
CA ASP A 111 -8.96 1.50 -17.95
C ASP A 111 -7.57 1.07 -18.47
N THR A 112 -6.52 1.55 -17.81
CA THR A 112 -5.15 1.36 -18.28
C THR A 112 -4.84 -0.14 -18.40
N PRO A 113 -4.47 -0.64 -19.60
CA PRO A 113 -4.10 -2.03 -19.78
C PRO A 113 -2.77 -2.31 -19.07
N LEU A 114 -2.64 -3.52 -18.52
CA LEU A 114 -1.42 -3.91 -17.82
C LEU A 114 -0.31 -4.29 -18.81
N ASP A 115 0.83 -3.62 -18.70
CA ASP A 115 2.03 -3.93 -19.50
C ASP A 115 2.50 -5.37 -19.26
N GLU A 116 3.08 -6.02 -20.28
CA GLU A 116 3.55 -7.41 -20.21
C GLU A 116 4.50 -7.65 -19.02
N ALA A 117 5.36 -6.68 -18.72
CA ALA A 117 6.32 -6.73 -17.62
C ALA A 117 5.68 -6.88 -16.23
N PHE A 118 4.42 -6.48 -16.08
CA PHE A 118 3.69 -6.51 -14.80
C PHE A 118 2.66 -7.64 -14.72
N GLN A 119 2.40 -8.37 -15.81
CA GLN A 119 1.46 -9.48 -15.86
C GLN A 119 1.69 -10.57 -14.80
N PRO A 120 2.93 -10.96 -14.44
CA PRO A 120 3.16 -11.94 -13.38
C PRO A 120 2.59 -11.53 -12.02
N GLU A 121 2.41 -10.22 -11.80
CA GLU A 121 1.89 -9.66 -10.56
C GLU A 121 0.43 -9.20 -10.67
N LYS A 122 -0.27 -9.55 -11.76
CA LYS A 122 -1.68 -9.24 -11.94
C LYS A 122 -2.49 -9.61 -10.69
N ILE A 123 -3.40 -8.70 -10.33
CA ILE A 123 -4.40 -8.90 -9.29
C ILE A 123 -5.77 -8.65 -9.89
N VAL A 124 -6.74 -9.45 -9.46
CA VAL A 124 -8.13 -9.30 -9.84
C VAL A 124 -8.88 -8.98 -8.56
N PHE A 125 -9.44 -7.79 -8.49
CA PHE A 125 -10.35 -7.41 -7.42
C PHE A 125 -11.74 -7.95 -7.78
N GLN A 126 -12.42 -8.51 -6.78
CA GLN A 126 -13.82 -8.86 -6.91
C GLN A 126 -14.62 -7.58 -6.67
N SER A 127 -14.63 -6.65 -7.64
CA SER A 127 -15.57 -5.54 -7.53
C SER A 127 -16.99 -6.07 -7.70
N ALA A 128 -17.90 -5.54 -6.88
CA ALA A 128 -19.32 -5.87 -6.81
C ALA A 128 -20.08 -5.58 -8.11
#